data_AF-A0A931T1E3-F1
#
_entry.id   AF-A0A931T1E3-F1
#
_cell.length_a   1.000
_cell.length_b   1.000
_cell.length_c   1.000
_cell.angle_alpha   90.00
_cell.angle_beta   90.00
_cell.angle_gamma   90.00
#
_symmetry.space_group_name_H-M   'P 1'
#
loop_
_entity.id
_entity.type
_entity.pdbx_description
1 polymer ?
#
loop_
_entity_poly.entity_id
_entity_poly.type
_entity_poly.pdbx_seq_one_letter_code
_entity_poly.pdbx_strand_id
1 'polypeptide(L)'
;MTDNNAAANNVVANDLTITAPGGITDIETNVDTLTATTTGTDISLNEANGLALSLVDAGVGDVTLTLTAGALTDNNGALNNVVANDLAITAPGGINDLETSVDTLAATAINNNISINEAAGLALNLVDAGTGDVTLALTAGALTDNNAAGNNVVANDLVITAPGGITNIETSVDTLTATTTGTDISSNEAAGLALNLVDAGVGDVTLILAAGALTDNNNGANNVVANDLAITAPGGITSIETSVDTLAAGTTGTDISINEATGVALNLIASGAGNITLAAGGTITDNNGNVAGDNITTTGILTISAVGGIGSANALETTVSTLNATNTGGGAIALTNGAALTITGISNSGAGSNITILNTGAVITTGAVTTTGGFVSLTANSPLTIGVAGISASGAITLVTGDSAAEDDLTINGLVQSTSGGLITLTANDD
;
A
#
# COMPACT_ATOMS: atom_id res chain seq x y z
N MET A 1 -22.37 -37.80 -19.02
CA MET A 1 -22.02 -38.00 -20.44
C MET A 1 -20.51 -38.03 -20.50
N THR A 2 -19.90 -39.05 -21.08
CA THR A 2 -18.45 -39.25 -21.08
C THR A 2 -17.95 -39.42 -22.51
N ASP A 3 -16.81 -38.83 -22.87
CA ASP A 3 -16.17 -39.09 -24.16
C ASP A 3 -15.75 -40.58 -24.28
N ASN A 4 -15.85 -41.10 -25.50
CA ASN A 4 -15.43 -42.44 -25.88
C ASN A 4 -14.77 -42.47 -27.27
N ASN A 5 -14.41 -41.31 -27.85
CA ASN A 5 -13.89 -41.21 -29.21
C ASN A 5 -12.43 -40.70 -29.29
N ALA A 6 -11.78 -40.41 -28.16
CA ALA A 6 -10.36 -40.09 -28.07
C ALA A 6 -9.96 -38.81 -28.84
N ALA A 7 -10.43 -37.66 -28.34
CA ALA A 7 -10.05 -36.29 -28.72
C ALA A 7 -10.57 -35.77 -30.08
N ALA A 8 -11.55 -36.42 -30.70
CA ALA A 8 -12.25 -35.86 -31.85
C ALA A 8 -13.52 -35.15 -31.39
N ASN A 9 -13.84 -33.97 -31.94
CA ASN A 9 -15.06 -33.22 -31.57
C ASN A 9 -16.28 -34.15 -31.50
N ASN A 10 -16.82 -34.34 -30.31
CA ASN A 10 -18.03 -35.10 -30.07
C ASN A 10 -19.24 -34.35 -30.64
N VAL A 11 -19.23 -33.02 -30.56
CA VAL A 11 -20.31 -32.16 -31.02
C VAL A 11 -19.75 -31.02 -31.87
N VAL A 12 -20.35 -30.81 -33.04
CA VAL A 12 -20.11 -29.63 -33.89
C VAL A 12 -21.48 -29.03 -34.20
N ALA A 13 -21.72 -27.81 -33.72
CA ALA A 13 -23.01 -27.12 -33.86
C ALA A 13 -22.77 -25.61 -33.69
N ASN A 14 -23.78 -24.78 -33.97
CA ASN A 14 -23.69 -23.37 -33.56
C ASN A 14 -24.05 -23.25 -32.07
N ASP A 15 -25.20 -23.80 -31.69
CA ASP A 15 -25.70 -23.77 -30.32
C ASP A 15 -25.75 -25.18 -29.74
N LEU A 16 -25.31 -25.33 -28.50
CA LEU A 16 -25.35 -26.58 -27.76
C LEU A 16 -26.07 -26.42 -26.43
N THR A 17 -27.09 -27.25 -26.22
CA THR A 17 -27.73 -27.43 -24.91
C THR A 17 -27.54 -28.86 -24.44
N ILE A 18 -26.90 -29.03 -23.28
CA ILE A 18 -26.73 -30.33 -22.63
C ILE A 18 -27.45 -30.31 -21.28
N THR A 19 -28.24 -31.35 -21.02
CA THR A 19 -28.77 -31.63 -19.68
C THR A 19 -28.39 -33.06 -19.32
N ALA A 20 -27.47 -33.21 -18.37
CA ALA A 20 -26.94 -34.50 -17.96
C ALA A 20 -26.84 -34.55 -16.42
N PRO A 21 -27.92 -34.98 -15.73
CA PRO A 21 -27.96 -34.98 -14.25
C PRO A 21 -26.81 -35.75 -13.58
N GLY A 22 -26.23 -36.74 -14.27
CA GLY A 22 -25.11 -37.54 -13.76
C GLY A 22 -23.72 -37.06 -14.20
N GLY A 23 -23.57 -35.80 -14.57
CA GLY A 23 -22.29 -35.18 -14.93
C GLY A 23 -22.02 -35.12 -16.43
N ILE A 24 -21.09 -34.24 -16.81
CA ILE A 24 -20.54 -34.09 -18.16
C ILE A 24 -19.03 -34.18 -17.99
N THR A 25 -18.37 -35.10 -18.68
CA THR A 25 -16.95 -35.36 -18.46
C THR A 25 -16.23 -35.44 -19.79
N ASP A 26 -15.29 -34.51 -19.96
CA ASP A 26 -14.32 -34.42 -21.05
C ASP A 26 -14.96 -34.50 -22.43
N ILE A 27 -16.03 -33.74 -22.66
CA ILE A 27 -16.69 -33.71 -23.97
C ILE A 27 -15.99 -32.69 -24.87
N GLU A 28 -15.49 -33.12 -26.02
CA GLU A 28 -14.94 -32.25 -27.06
C GLU A 28 -16.06 -31.59 -27.89
N THR A 29 -16.05 -30.26 -28.00
CA THR A 29 -17.03 -29.48 -28.74
C THR A 29 -16.36 -28.55 -29.76
N ASN A 30 -17.14 -28.16 -30.77
CA ASN A 30 -16.89 -27.00 -31.61
C ASN A 30 -18.21 -26.27 -31.81
N VAL A 31 -18.49 -25.34 -30.90
CA VAL A 31 -19.76 -24.61 -30.83
C VAL A 31 -19.56 -23.13 -30.56
N ASP A 32 -20.51 -22.32 -31.05
CA ASP A 32 -20.51 -20.88 -30.83
C ASP A 32 -21.10 -20.55 -29.45
N THR A 33 -22.18 -21.23 -29.05
CA THR A 33 -22.86 -20.98 -27.77
C THR A 33 -23.13 -22.26 -26.96
N LEU A 34 -23.08 -22.14 -25.64
CA LEU A 34 -23.28 -23.26 -24.73
C LEU A 34 -24.28 -22.96 -23.59
N THR A 35 -25.18 -23.93 -23.39
CA THR A 35 -25.89 -24.17 -22.14
C THR A 35 -25.63 -25.61 -21.68
N ALA A 36 -25.14 -25.81 -20.46
CA ALA A 36 -24.86 -27.14 -19.90
C ALA A 36 -25.34 -27.21 -18.44
N THR A 37 -26.12 -28.24 -18.09
CA THR A 37 -26.64 -28.38 -16.73
C THR A 37 -26.51 -29.81 -16.20
N THR A 38 -26.18 -29.94 -14.91
CA THR A 38 -26.16 -31.19 -14.14
C THR A 38 -26.96 -31.01 -12.84
N THR A 39 -26.94 -32.00 -11.93
CA THR A 39 -27.58 -31.91 -10.61
C THR A 39 -26.58 -32.13 -9.49
N GLY A 40 -25.61 -31.23 -9.34
CA GLY A 40 -24.59 -31.31 -8.28
C GLY A 40 -23.40 -32.20 -8.63
N THR A 41 -23.07 -32.32 -9.91
CA THR A 41 -21.96 -33.14 -10.41
C THR A 41 -21.18 -32.38 -11.45
N ASP A 42 -19.92 -32.74 -11.63
CA ASP A 42 -18.98 -31.95 -12.42
C ASP A 42 -19.37 -31.82 -13.91
N ILE A 43 -18.92 -30.71 -14.50
CA ILE A 43 -18.96 -30.42 -15.93
C ILE A 43 -17.52 -30.18 -16.40
N SER A 44 -17.02 -31.05 -17.28
CA SER A 44 -15.75 -30.86 -17.99
C SER A 44 -15.99 -30.87 -19.49
N LEU A 45 -15.52 -29.82 -20.18
CA LEU A 45 -15.68 -29.60 -21.62
C LEU A 45 -14.38 -29.08 -22.24
N ASN A 46 -14.10 -29.56 -23.45
CA ASN A 46 -12.98 -29.15 -24.28
C ASN A 46 -13.51 -28.51 -25.57
N GLU A 47 -13.34 -27.20 -25.76
CA GLU A 47 -13.87 -26.47 -26.92
C GLU A 47 -12.74 -26.13 -27.90
N ALA A 48 -12.97 -26.39 -29.19
CA ALA A 48 -11.98 -26.19 -30.24
C ALA A 48 -11.69 -24.70 -30.52
N ASN A 49 -12.62 -23.80 -30.23
CA ASN A 49 -12.50 -22.38 -30.59
C ASN A 49 -13.12 -21.43 -29.54
N GLY A 50 -13.47 -20.21 -29.94
CA GLY A 50 -14.10 -19.27 -29.01
C GLY A 50 -15.49 -19.77 -28.60
N LEU A 51 -15.94 -19.39 -27.41
CA LEU A 51 -17.20 -19.86 -26.85
C LEU A 51 -17.95 -18.75 -26.13
N ALA A 52 -19.23 -18.58 -26.46
CA ALA A 52 -20.12 -17.68 -25.75
C ALA A 52 -21.02 -18.48 -24.78
N LEU A 53 -20.96 -18.18 -23.48
CA LEU A 53 -21.68 -18.92 -22.45
C LEU A 53 -23.04 -18.32 -22.15
N SER A 54 -24.08 -19.14 -22.26
CA SER A 54 -25.40 -18.78 -21.77
C SER A 54 -25.67 -19.31 -20.36
N LEU A 55 -25.27 -20.54 -20.01
CA LEU A 55 -25.30 -21.04 -18.63
C LEU A 55 -24.57 -22.39 -18.54
N VAL A 56 -23.64 -22.53 -17.60
CA VAL A 56 -23.00 -23.77 -17.20
C VAL A 56 -23.25 -23.96 -15.71
N ASP A 57 -24.22 -24.81 -15.37
CA ASP A 57 -24.69 -25.00 -13.99
C ASP A 57 -24.39 -26.44 -13.52
N ALA A 58 -23.34 -26.57 -12.70
CA ALA A 58 -23.00 -27.81 -12.01
C ALA A 58 -23.60 -27.88 -10.60
N GLY A 59 -24.28 -26.83 -10.13
CA GLY A 59 -24.71 -26.67 -8.74
C GLY A 59 -23.52 -26.70 -7.78
N VAL A 60 -23.41 -27.77 -6.99
CA VAL A 60 -22.31 -28.00 -6.04
C VAL A 60 -21.13 -28.78 -6.64
N GLY A 61 -21.21 -29.15 -7.93
CA GLY A 61 -20.10 -29.78 -8.64
C GLY A 61 -19.14 -28.75 -9.22
N ASP A 62 -18.02 -29.22 -9.75
CA ASP A 62 -16.98 -28.36 -10.32
C ASP A 62 -17.18 -28.16 -11.83
N VAL A 63 -16.67 -27.05 -12.36
CA VAL A 63 -16.71 -26.73 -13.79
C VAL A 63 -15.28 -26.56 -14.31
N THR A 64 -14.93 -27.33 -15.34
CA THR A 64 -13.69 -27.19 -16.10
C THR A 64 -14.01 -26.89 -17.56
N LEU A 65 -13.55 -25.75 -18.06
CA LEU A 65 -13.71 -25.33 -19.46
C LEU A 65 -12.34 -25.09 -20.08
N THR A 66 -11.99 -25.91 -21.08
CA THR A 66 -10.71 -25.79 -21.79
C THR A 66 -10.94 -25.45 -23.25
N LEU A 67 -10.64 -24.22 -23.65
CA LEU A 67 -10.63 -23.79 -25.04
C LEU A 67 -9.23 -23.97 -25.61
N THR A 68 -9.13 -24.58 -26.79
CA THR A 68 -7.83 -24.72 -27.49
C THR A 68 -7.43 -23.43 -28.24
N ALA A 69 -8.41 -22.57 -28.55
CA ALA A 69 -8.22 -21.27 -29.18
C ALA A 69 -9.41 -20.36 -28.86
N GLY A 70 -9.27 -19.06 -29.11
CA GLY A 70 -10.39 -18.10 -28.94
C GLY A 70 -10.66 -17.69 -27.49
N ALA A 71 -11.63 -16.79 -27.34
CA ALA A 71 -12.02 -16.22 -26.06
C ALA A 71 -13.27 -16.93 -25.50
N LEU A 72 -13.45 -16.86 -24.18
CA LEU A 72 -14.69 -17.19 -23.50
C LEU A 72 -15.45 -15.88 -23.22
N THR A 73 -16.72 -15.77 -23.63
CA THR A 73 -17.49 -14.52 -23.49
C THR A 73 -18.87 -14.77 -22.87
N ASP A 74 -19.41 -13.76 -22.20
CA ASP A 74 -20.83 -13.72 -21.82
C ASP A 74 -21.76 -13.70 -23.05
N ASN A 75 -22.90 -14.40 -22.95
CA ASN A 75 -23.99 -14.42 -23.93
C ASN A 75 -25.39 -14.25 -23.30
N ASN A 76 -25.50 -13.91 -22.02
CA ASN A 76 -26.76 -13.78 -21.30
C ASN A 76 -26.89 -12.44 -20.51
N GLY A 77 -25.86 -11.58 -20.53
CA GLY A 77 -25.85 -10.31 -19.81
C GLY A 77 -25.55 -10.53 -18.32
N ALA A 78 -26.21 -9.79 -17.44
CA ALA A 78 -25.91 -9.83 -16.00
C ALA A 78 -26.38 -11.12 -15.26
N LEU A 79 -26.67 -12.22 -15.97
CA LEU A 79 -27.07 -13.48 -15.36
C LEU A 79 -25.86 -14.39 -15.25
N ASN A 80 -25.79 -15.24 -14.22
CA ASN A 80 -24.64 -16.15 -14.09
C ASN A 80 -24.45 -17.01 -15.35
N ASN A 81 -23.29 -16.90 -15.97
CA ASN A 81 -22.84 -17.82 -17.00
C ASN A 81 -22.35 -19.12 -16.38
N VAL A 82 -21.81 -19.09 -15.16
CA VAL A 82 -21.34 -20.30 -14.44
C VAL A 82 -21.86 -20.35 -13.02
N VAL A 83 -22.37 -21.51 -12.60
CA VAL A 83 -22.70 -21.83 -11.20
C VAL A 83 -22.02 -23.15 -10.85
N ALA A 84 -21.10 -23.12 -9.90
CA ALA A 84 -20.26 -24.26 -9.53
C ALA A 84 -19.72 -24.12 -8.10
N ASN A 85 -19.09 -25.18 -7.59
CA ASN A 85 -18.19 -25.06 -6.45
C ASN A 85 -16.83 -24.49 -6.90
N ASP A 86 -16.07 -25.25 -7.69
CA ASP A 86 -14.80 -24.78 -8.27
C ASP A 86 -14.96 -24.49 -9.77
N LEU A 87 -14.30 -23.42 -10.25
CA LEU A 87 -14.23 -23.07 -11.66
C LEU A 87 -12.79 -23.03 -12.16
N ALA A 88 -12.47 -23.87 -13.15
CA ALA A 88 -11.21 -23.86 -13.87
C ALA A 88 -11.44 -23.50 -15.35
N ILE A 89 -10.80 -22.44 -15.84
CA ILE A 89 -10.91 -21.99 -17.23
C ILE A 89 -9.53 -21.89 -17.88
N THR A 90 -9.39 -22.43 -19.08
CA THR A 90 -8.29 -22.10 -20.00
C THR A 90 -8.89 -21.52 -21.28
N ALA A 91 -8.67 -20.22 -21.53
CA ALA A 91 -9.18 -19.53 -22.71
C ALA A 91 -8.09 -18.62 -23.29
N PRO A 92 -7.29 -19.12 -24.27
CA PRO A 92 -6.11 -18.40 -24.77
C PRO A 92 -6.39 -16.98 -25.30
N GLY A 93 -7.59 -16.75 -25.85
CA GLY A 93 -8.03 -15.46 -26.38
C GLY A 93 -8.65 -14.52 -25.34
N GLY A 94 -8.60 -14.86 -24.05
CA GLY A 94 -9.17 -14.06 -22.96
C GLY A 94 -10.50 -14.58 -22.44
N ILE A 95 -10.91 -14.03 -21.30
CA ILE A 95 -12.20 -14.29 -20.65
C ILE A 95 -12.85 -12.93 -20.46
N ASN A 96 -13.99 -12.70 -21.11
CA ASN A 96 -14.58 -11.37 -21.20
C ASN A 96 -15.92 -11.33 -20.50
N ASP A 97 -15.93 -10.60 -19.37
CA ASP A 97 -17.09 -10.20 -18.58
C ASP A 97 -17.97 -11.39 -18.17
N LEU A 98 -17.36 -12.43 -17.58
CA LEU A 98 -18.09 -13.63 -17.21
C LEU A 98 -18.74 -13.47 -15.84
N GLU A 99 -20.07 -13.56 -15.77
CA GLU A 99 -20.82 -13.65 -14.53
C GLU A 99 -20.75 -15.07 -13.94
N THR A 100 -20.37 -15.13 -12.67
CA THR A 100 -20.08 -16.38 -11.94
C THR A 100 -20.74 -16.38 -10.57
N SER A 101 -21.04 -17.58 -10.10
CA SER A 101 -21.38 -17.87 -8.71
C SER A 101 -20.61 -19.11 -8.31
N VAL A 102 -19.36 -18.93 -7.90
CA VAL A 102 -18.41 -20.00 -7.59
C VAL A 102 -17.63 -19.71 -6.31
N ASP A 103 -17.20 -20.77 -5.64
CA ASP A 103 -16.43 -20.65 -4.39
C ASP A 103 -14.94 -20.44 -4.70
N THR A 104 -14.40 -21.13 -5.72
CA THR A 104 -12.99 -20.97 -6.12
C THR A 104 -12.80 -20.77 -7.62
N LEU A 105 -11.73 -20.04 -7.99
CA LEU A 105 -11.39 -19.74 -9.38
C LEU A 105 -9.93 -20.07 -9.72
N ALA A 106 -9.75 -20.78 -10.83
CA ALA A 106 -8.53 -20.80 -11.63
C ALA A 106 -8.86 -20.36 -13.06
N ALA A 107 -8.09 -19.42 -13.62
CA ALA A 107 -8.32 -18.90 -14.96
C ALA A 107 -7.00 -18.63 -15.67
N THR A 108 -6.90 -19.00 -16.94
CA THR A 108 -5.68 -18.76 -17.74
C THR A 108 -6.03 -18.25 -19.13
N ALA A 109 -5.38 -17.17 -19.52
CA ALA A 109 -5.36 -16.60 -20.86
C ALA A 109 -3.90 -16.39 -21.32
N ILE A 110 -3.67 -16.23 -22.63
CA ILE A 110 -2.31 -16.01 -23.15
C ILE A 110 -2.18 -14.56 -23.60
N ASN A 111 -1.71 -13.68 -22.71
CA ASN A 111 -1.51 -12.25 -22.97
C ASN A 111 -2.81 -11.55 -23.41
N ASN A 112 -3.93 -11.96 -22.83
CA ASN A 112 -5.26 -11.40 -23.08
C ASN A 112 -5.97 -11.23 -21.74
N ASN A 113 -6.98 -10.36 -21.72
CA ASN A 113 -7.62 -9.96 -20.48
C ASN A 113 -8.48 -11.08 -19.89
N ILE A 114 -8.62 -11.04 -18.57
CA ILE A 114 -9.56 -11.87 -17.80
C ILE A 114 -10.45 -10.91 -17.01
N SER A 115 -11.76 -10.96 -17.25
CA SER A 115 -12.77 -10.18 -16.54
C SER A 115 -13.84 -11.12 -15.99
N ILE A 116 -13.96 -11.16 -14.66
CA ILE A 116 -14.91 -12.01 -13.93
C ILE A 116 -15.76 -11.12 -13.02
N ASN A 117 -17.07 -11.28 -13.13
CA ASN A 117 -18.06 -10.74 -12.21
C ASN A 117 -18.54 -11.89 -11.31
N GLU A 118 -18.32 -11.82 -10.00
CA GLU A 118 -18.69 -12.88 -9.06
C GLU A 118 -19.81 -12.41 -8.12
N ALA A 119 -20.81 -13.26 -7.91
CA ALA A 119 -21.97 -12.97 -7.09
C ALA A 119 -21.64 -12.90 -5.58
N ALA A 120 -20.65 -13.66 -5.11
CA ALA A 120 -20.32 -13.79 -3.70
C ALA A 120 -18.81 -13.65 -3.43
N GLY A 121 -18.35 -14.19 -2.28
CA GLY A 121 -16.91 -14.25 -1.99
C GLY A 121 -16.22 -15.27 -2.91
N LEU A 122 -14.94 -15.04 -3.19
CA LEU A 122 -14.18 -15.83 -4.14
C LEU A 122 -12.81 -16.18 -3.58
N ALA A 123 -12.45 -17.46 -3.60
CA ALA A 123 -11.11 -17.89 -3.26
C ALA A 123 -10.29 -18.12 -4.55
N LEU A 124 -9.11 -17.50 -4.64
CA LEU A 124 -8.28 -17.58 -5.84
C LEU A 124 -7.28 -18.73 -5.75
N ASN A 125 -7.33 -19.59 -6.75
CA ASN A 125 -6.17 -20.39 -7.13
C ASN A 125 -5.25 -19.49 -7.98
N LEU A 126 -4.99 -19.82 -9.25
CA LEU A 126 -4.22 -18.96 -10.15
C LEU A 126 -5.13 -18.32 -11.22
N VAL A 127 -5.06 -17.00 -11.34
CA VAL A 127 -5.60 -16.20 -12.44
C VAL A 127 -4.43 -15.60 -13.23
N ASP A 128 -4.13 -16.15 -14.40
CA ASP A 128 -2.98 -15.78 -15.22
C ASP A 128 -3.41 -15.23 -16.57
N ALA A 129 -3.28 -13.91 -16.75
CA ALA A 129 -3.52 -13.22 -18.01
C ALA A 129 -2.22 -13.03 -18.83
N GLY A 130 -1.07 -13.46 -18.33
CA GLY A 130 0.24 -13.08 -18.84
C GLY A 130 0.43 -11.57 -18.80
N THR A 131 0.56 -10.94 -19.97
CA THR A 131 0.63 -9.47 -20.09
C THR A 131 -0.73 -8.80 -20.28
N GLY A 132 -1.84 -9.56 -20.20
CA GLY A 132 -3.20 -8.99 -20.22
C GLY A 132 -3.60 -8.42 -18.87
N ASP A 133 -4.71 -7.71 -18.83
CA ASP A 133 -5.26 -7.13 -17.59
C ASP A 133 -6.24 -8.11 -16.92
N VAL A 134 -6.35 -8.02 -15.59
CA VAL A 134 -7.28 -8.81 -14.78
C VAL A 134 -8.25 -7.88 -14.05
N THR A 135 -9.55 -8.13 -14.25
CA THR A 135 -10.63 -7.48 -13.51
C THR A 135 -11.42 -8.53 -12.73
N LEU A 136 -11.48 -8.38 -11.41
CA LEU A 136 -12.28 -9.21 -10.52
C LEU A 136 -13.28 -8.33 -9.77
N ALA A 137 -14.56 -8.46 -10.11
CA ALA A 137 -15.63 -7.65 -9.54
C ALA A 137 -16.62 -8.54 -8.78
N LEU A 138 -16.52 -8.54 -7.45
CA LEU A 138 -17.44 -9.24 -6.58
C LEU A 138 -18.59 -8.30 -6.19
N THR A 139 -19.84 -8.78 -6.26
CA THR A 139 -21.00 -8.00 -5.81
C THR A 139 -21.16 -8.03 -4.28
N ALA A 140 -20.62 -9.05 -3.62
CA ALA A 140 -20.58 -9.21 -2.16
C ALA A 140 -19.42 -10.14 -1.77
N GLY A 141 -19.08 -10.23 -0.48
CA GLY A 141 -18.07 -11.17 0.00
C GLY A 141 -16.62 -10.73 -0.24
N ALA A 142 -15.69 -11.54 0.24
CA ALA A 142 -14.26 -11.27 0.24
C ALA A 142 -13.53 -12.01 -0.89
N LEU A 143 -12.37 -11.49 -1.30
CA LEU A 143 -11.42 -12.16 -2.17
C LEU A 143 -10.26 -12.72 -1.30
N THR A 144 -10.02 -14.02 -1.37
CA THR A 144 -9.03 -14.70 -0.49
C THR A 144 -8.07 -15.59 -1.26
N ASP A 145 -6.85 -15.78 -0.76
CA ASP A 145 -5.90 -16.78 -1.27
C ASP A 145 -6.37 -18.23 -0.99
N ASN A 146 -6.26 -19.10 -2.00
CA ASN A 146 -6.46 -20.55 -1.91
C ASN A 146 -5.29 -21.40 -2.47
N ASN A 147 -4.18 -20.80 -2.91
CA ASN A 147 -3.02 -21.51 -3.44
C ASN A 147 -1.73 -21.34 -2.61
N ALA A 148 -1.85 -20.81 -1.39
CA ALA A 148 -0.73 -20.53 -0.48
C ALA A 148 0.21 -19.49 -1.11
N ALA A 149 1.53 -19.58 -0.88
CA ALA A 149 2.46 -18.54 -1.35
C ALA A 149 2.70 -18.50 -2.88
N GLY A 150 1.84 -19.13 -3.69
CA GLY A 150 1.91 -19.01 -5.15
C GLY A 150 1.20 -17.73 -5.60
N ASN A 151 1.53 -17.18 -6.76
CA ASN A 151 0.79 -16.03 -7.26
C ASN A 151 -0.69 -16.40 -7.44
N ASN A 152 -1.59 -15.63 -6.85
CA ASN A 152 -3.01 -15.71 -7.16
C ASN A 152 -3.31 -15.00 -8.47
N VAL A 153 -2.61 -13.89 -8.77
CA VAL A 153 -2.83 -13.13 -10.00
C VAL A 153 -1.52 -12.81 -10.72
N VAL A 154 -1.48 -13.04 -12.03
CA VAL A 154 -0.43 -12.59 -12.94
C VAL A 154 -1.08 -11.77 -14.06
N ALA A 155 -0.71 -10.50 -14.15
CA ALA A 155 -1.33 -9.55 -15.08
C ALA A 155 -0.43 -8.34 -15.33
N ASN A 156 -0.83 -7.50 -16.28
CA ASN A 156 -0.31 -6.13 -16.40
C ASN A 156 -1.03 -5.21 -15.39
N ASP A 157 -2.32 -4.93 -15.60
CA ASP A 157 -3.16 -4.22 -14.62
C ASP A 157 -4.06 -5.18 -13.84
N LEU A 158 -4.23 -4.91 -12.55
CA LEU A 158 -5.17 -5.63 -11.68
C LEU A 158 -6.18 -4.67 -11.08
N VAL A 159 -7.45 -4.90 -11.37
CA VAL A 159 -8.59 -4.19 -10.80
C VAL A 159 -9.42 -5.15 -9.97
N ILE A 160 -9.57 -4.86 -8.67
CA ILE A 160 -10.36 -5.65 -7.74
C ILE A 160 -11.45 -4.79 -7.10
N THR A 161 -12.68 -5.29 -7.09
CA THR A 161 -13.76 -4.83 -6.22
C THR A 161 -14.22 -6.01 -5.37
N ALA A 162 -13.97 -5.96 -4.06
CA ALA A 162 -14.35 -7.02 -3.13
C ALA A 162 -14.92 -6.43 -1.83
N PRO A 163 -16.25 -6.21 -1.74
CA PRO A 163 -16.85 -5.49 -0.62
C PRO A 163 -16.52 -6.07 0.76
N GLY A 164 -16.34 -7.39 0.85
CA GLY A 164 -16.03 -8.12 2.08
C GLY A 164 -14.55 -8.20 2.44
N GLY A 165 -13.66 -7.60 1.65
CA GLY A 165 -12.21 -7.53 1.93
C GLY A 165 -11.37 -8.25 0.89
N ILE A 166 -10.07 -7.99 0.91
CA ILE A 166 -9.06 -8.65 0.07
C ILE A 166 -7.97 -9.13 1.02
N THR A 167 -7.77 -10.44 1.14
CA THR A 167 -6.89 -11.01 2.17
C THR A 167 -5.76 -11.82 1.56
N ASN A 168 -4.53 -11.33 1.79
CA ASN A 168 -3.26 -11.99 1.46
C ASN A 168 -3.19 -12.47 0.01
N ILE A 169 -3.56 -11.62 -0.95
CA ILE A 169 -3.48 -12.01 -2.36
C ILE A 169 -2.04 -11.81 -2.85
N GLU A 170 -1.39 -12.90 -3.26
CA GLU A 170 -0.11 -12.86 -3.97
C GLU A 170 -0.29 -12.43 -5.42
N THR A 171 0.46 -11.41 -5.83
CA THR A 171 0.35 -10.80 -7.16
C THR A 171 1.71 -10.72 -7.85
N SER A 172 1.66 -10.74 -9.19
CA SER A 172 2.74 -10.33 -10.07
C SER A 172 2.15 -9.39 -11.11
N VAL A 173 1.97 -8.13 -10.74
CA VAL A 173 1.26 -7.12 -11.54
C VAL A 173 2.03 -5.80 -11.59
N ASP A 174 1.85 -5.05 -12.68
CA ASP A 174 2.50 -3.75 -12.85
C ASP A 174 1.70 -2.66 -12.12
N THR A 175 0.36 -2.72 -12.20
CA THR A 175 -0.54 -1.75 -11.54
C THR A 175 -1.63 -2.41 -10.71
N LEU A 176 -2.03 -1.72 -9.63
CA LEU A 176 -3.12 -2.17 -8.75
C LEU A 176 -4.17 -1.07 -8.52
N THR A 177 -5.43 -1.46 -8.74
CA THR A 177 -6.63 -0.80 -8.23
C THR A 177 -7.40 -1.79 -7.36
N ALA A 178 -7.70 -1.46 -6.11
CA ALA A 178 -8.39 -2.36 -5.19
C ALA A 178 -9.38 -1.58 -4.32
N THR A 179 -10.62 -2.07 -4.20
CA THR A 179 -11.66 -1.39 -3.40
C THR A 179 -12.46 -2.38 -2.57
N THR A 180 -12.78 -1.99 -1.34
CA THR A 180 -13.66 -2.71 -0.41
C THR A 180 -14.72 -1.77 0.20
N THR A 181 -15.55 -2.26 1.11
CA THR A 181 -16.58 -1.45 1.79
C THR A 181 -16.32 -1.26 3.28
N GLY A 182 -15.08 -0.90 3.65
CA GLY A 182 -14.69 -0.73 5.05
C GLY A 182 -14.02 -1.97 5.66
N THR A 183 -13.41 -2.80 4.82
CA THR A 183 -12.74 -4.05 5.21
C THR A 183 -11.32 -4.07 4.65
N ASP A 184 -10.47 -4.89 5.25
CA ASP A 184 -9.03 -4.83 4.99
C ASP A 184 -8.66 -5.23 3.57
N ILE A 185 -7.57 -4.64 3.08
CA ILE A 185 -6.88 -5.02 1.85
C ILE A 185 -5.47 -5.44 2.21
N SER A 186 -5.10 -6.67 1.85
CA SER A 186 -3.74 -7.16 1.95
C SER A 186 -3.29 -7.83 0.66
N SER A 187 -2.14 -7.40 0.16
CA SER A 187 -1.52 -7.92 -1.07
C SER A 187 -0.01 -8.10 -0.90
N ASN A 188 0.48 -9.20 -1.47
CA ASN A 188 1.89 -9.58 -1.52
C ASN A 188 2.36 -9.57 -2.98
N GLU A 189 3.05 -8.52 -3.40
CA GLU A 189 3.52 -8.35 -4.78
C GLU A 189 4.94 -8.90 -4.96
N ALA A 190 5.17 -9.63 -6.05
CA ALA A 190 6.44 -10.25 -6.35
C ALA A 190 7.54 -9.24 -6.74
N ALA A 191 7.16 -8.12 -7.36
CA ALA A 191 8.08 -7.12 -7.90
C ALA A 191 7.69 -5.68 -7.51
N GLY A 192 8.08 -4.70 -8.33
CA GLY A 192 7.65 -3.32 -8.13
C GLY A 192 6.17 -3.16 -8.48
N LEU A 193 5.50 -2.21 -7.84
CA LEU A 193 4.08 -1.98 -8.00
C LEU A 193 3.78 -0.50 -8.19
N ALA A 194 2.97 -0.17 -9.18
CA ALA A 194 2.45 1.17 -9.36
C ALA A 194 0.98 1.24 -8.89
N LEU A 195 0.67 2.13 -7.94
CA LEU A 195 -0.67 2.22 -7.36
C LEU A 195 -1.54 3.20 -8.13
N ASN A 196 -2.72 2.72 -8.52
CA ASN A 196 -3.84 3.58 -8.87
C ASN A 196 -4.55 4.00 -7.57
N LEU A 197 -5.70 3.39 -7.24
CA LEU A 197 -6.42 3.60 -5.97
C LEU A 197 -6.56 2.27 -5.22
N VAL A 198 -6.14 2.26 -3.96
CA VAL A 198 -6.38 1.20 -2.98
C VAL A 198 -7.24 1.78 -1.85
N ASP A 199 -8.53 1.50 -1.87
CA ASP A 199 -9.52 2.07 -0.95
C ASP A 199 -10.17 0.99 -0.07
N ALA A 200 -9.69 0.89 1.17
CA ALA A 200 -10.28 0.04 2.21
C ALA A 200 -11.34 0.80 3.03
N GLY A 201 -11.57 2.09 2.77
CA GLY A 201 -12.41 2.95 3.59
C GLY A 201 -11.92 3.03 5.04
N VAL A 202 -12.66 2.38 5.95
CA VAL A 202 -12.31 2.28 7.38
C VAL A 202 -11.52 1.01 7.74
N GLY A 203 -11.26 0.13 6.77
CA GLY A 203 -10.39 -1.03 6.94
C GLY A 203 -8.92 -0.66 6.79
N ASP A 204 -8.05 -1.62 7.06
CA ASP A 204 -6.60 -1.43 6.99
C ASP A 204 -6.03 -1.87 5.63
N VAL A 205 -4.89 -1.30 5.24
CA VAL A 205 -4.17 -1.64 4.02
C VAL A 205 -2.76 -2.13 4.35
N THR A 206 -2.44 -3.34 3.91
CA THR A 206 -1.10 -3.92 3.99
C THR A 206 -0.58 -4.25 2.59
N LEU A 207 0.53 -3.61 2.20
CA LEU A 207 1.20 -3.84 0.92
C LEU A 207 2.62 -4.35 1.17
N ILE A 208 2.91 -5.56 0.72
CA ILE A 208 4.23 -6.17 0.89
C ILE A 208 4.78 -6.51 -0.49
N LEU A 209 5.89 -5.89 -0.86
CA LEU A 209 6.62 -6.19 -2.08
C LEU A 209 7.85 -7.04 -1.73
N ALA A 210 8.04 -8.15 -2.45
CA ALA A 210 9.23 -8.99 -2.30
C ALA A 210 10.49 -8.32 -2.88
N ALA A 211 10.33 -7.49 -3.91
CA ALA A 211 11.39 -6.71 -4.55
C ALA A 211 10.79 -5.43 -5.16
N GLY A 212 11.62 -4.54 -5.71
CA GLY A 212 11.11 -3.37 -6.44
C GLY A 212 10.51 -2.27 -5.56
N ALA A 213 10.08 -1.19 -6.21
CA ALA A 213 9.58 0.01 -5.57
C ALA A 213 8.05 0.09 -5.65
N LEU A 214 7.45 0.83 -4.73
CA LEU A 214 6.05 1.26 -4.77
C LEU A 214 5.98 2.69 -5.32
N THR A 215 5.21 2.93 -6.38
CA THR A 215 5.14 4.23 -7.07
C THR A 215 3.72 4.71 -7.32
N ASP A 216 3.49 6.02 -7.38
CA ASP A 216 2.23 6.61 -7.81
C ASP A 216 1.97 6.43 -9.31
N ASN A 217 0.73 6.07 -9.67
CA ASN A 217 0.23 6.00 -11.05
C ASN A 217 -1.05 6.83 -11.31
N ASN A 218 -1.53 7.62 -10.34
CA ASN A 218 -2.80 8.34 -10.43
C ASN A 218 -2.69 9.89 -10.42
N ASN A 219 -1.47 10.42 -10.55
CA ASN A 219 -1.19 11.86 -10.70
C ASN A 219 -1.52 12.70 -9.46
N GLY A 220 -1.16 12.23 -8.26
CA GLY A 220 -1.31 13.01 -7.02
C GLY A 220 -2.70 12.95 -6.37
N ALA A 221 -3.57 12.05 -6.83
CA ALA A 221 -4.77 11.68 -6.08
C ALA A 221 -4.38 10.66 -5.01
N ASN A 222 -5.20 10.47 -3.97
CA ASN A 222 -4.88 9.47 -2.95
C ASN A 222 -4.68 8.08 -3.59
N ASN A 223 -3.48 7.52 -3.46
CA ASN A 223 -3.21 6.14 -3.83
C ASN A 223 -3.81 5.19 -2.80
N VAL A 224 -3.83 5.59 -1.53
CA VAL A 224 -4.36 4.76 -0.44
C VAL A 224 -5.35 5.53 0.42
N VAL A 225 -6.51 4.93 0.67
CA VAL A 225 -7.50 5.37 1.66
C VAL A 225 -7.78 4.21 2.60
N ALA A 226 -7.47 4.39 3.89
CA ALA A 226 -7.55 3.33 4.89
C ALA A 226 -7.62 3.93 6.31
N ASN A 227 -7.85 3.07 7.30
CA ASN A 227 -7.56 3.40 8.69
C ASN A 227 -6.04 3.29 8.95
N ASP A 228 -5.48 2.08 8.90
CA ASP A 228 -4.03 1.87 9.02
C ASP A 228 -3.38 1.51 7.68
N LEU A 229 -2.17 2.01 7.42
CA LEU A 229 -1.35 1.63 6.27
C LEU A 229 0.00 1.08 6.69
N ALA A 230 0.29 -0.15 6.25
CA ALA A 230 1.60 -0.78 6.38
C ALA A 230 2.18 -1.09 5.00
N ILE A 231 3.38 -0.56 4.72
CA ILE A 231 4.10 -0.78 3.46
C ILE A 231 5.46 -1.42 3.72
N THR A 232 5.78 -2.49 2.99
CA THR A 232 7.15 -3.00 2.83
C THR A 232 7.51 -2.96 1.35
N ALA A 233 8.44 -2.07 0.95
CA ALA A 233 8.86 -1.92 -0.44
C ALA A 233 10.39 -1.79 -0.52
N PRO A 234 11.14 -2.90 -0.68
CA PRO A 234 12.60 -2.92 -0.61
C PRO A 234 13.30 -1.93 -1.55
N GLY A 235 12.70 -1.69 -2.74
CA GLY A 235 13.22 -0.80 -3.78
C GLY A 235 12.81 0.67 -3.65
N GLY A 236 12.04 1.04 -2.62
CA GLY A 236 11.66 2.44 -2.32
C GLY A 236 10.16 2.69 -2.37
N ILE A 237 9.74 3.82 -1.83
CA ILE A 237 8.36 4.30 -1.85
C ILE A 237 8.40 5.72 -2.41
N THR A 238 7.81 5.93 -3.59
CA THR A 238 7.96 7.20 -4.33
C THR A 238 6.62 7.87 -4.56
N SER A 239 6.47 9.06 -3.95
CA SER A 239 5.35 9.97 -4.18
C SER A 239 3.99 9.34 -3.92
N ILE A 240 3.83 8.57 -2.83
CA ILE A 240 2.54 7.96 -2.51
C ILE A 240 1.68 8.96 -1.73
N GLU A 241 0.52 9.30 -2.27
CA GLU A 241 -0.50 10.09 -1.59
C GLU A 241 -1.43 9.19 -0.76
N THR A 242 -1.67 9.57 0.50
CA THR A 242 -2.44 8.77 1.45
C THR A 242 -3.53 9.59 2.13
N SER A 243 -4.57 8.91 2.59
CA SER A 243 -5.53 9.41 3.58
C SER A 243 -5.72 8.32 4.63
N VAL A 244 -4.84 8.30 5.62
CA VAL A 244 -4.78 7.25 6.66
C VAL A 244 -4.58 7.81 8.06
N ASP A 245 -5.10 7.11 9.06
CA ASP A 245 -4.95 7.47 10.47
C ASP A 245 -3.58 7.07 11.01
N THR A 246 -3.09 5.88 10.66
CA THR A 246 -1.75 5.42 11.06
C THR A 246 -0.90 4.91 9.89
N LEU A 247 0.43 5.06 10.03
CA LEU A 247 1.37 4.70 8.98
C LEU A 247 2.60 3.94 9.51
N ALA A 248 2.91 2.84 8.85
CA ALA A 248 4.19 2.13 8.90
C ALA A 248 4.74 1.96 7.48
N ALA A 249 6.03 2.19 7.28
CA ALA A 249 6.65 2.07 5.96
C ALA A 249 8.13 1.66 6.05
N GLY A 250 8.52 0.66 5.28
CA GLY A 250 9.88 0.11 5.30
C GLY A 250 10.49 -0.06 3.91
N THR A 251 11.77 0.29 3.76
CA THR A 251 12.59 0.01 2.57
C THR A 251 13.95 -0.55 2.96
N THR A 252 14.78 -0.96 1.99
CA THR A 252 16.11 -1.55 2.23
C THR A 252 17.26 -0.63 1.80
N GLY A 253 17.25 0.62 2.23
CA GLY A 253 18.30 1.60 1.89
C GLY A 253 17.92 2.59 0.79
N THR A 254 16.65 2.63 0.40
CA THR A 254 16.10 3.48 -0.65
C THR A 254 15.11 4.48 -0.09
N ASP A 255 14.81 5.52 -0.86
CA ASP A 255 14.03 6.65 -0.37
C ASP A 255 12.56 6.28 -0.09
N ILE A 256 11.98 6.97 0.89
CA ILE A 256 10.55 6.98 1.20
C ILE A 256 10.03 8.39 0.97
N SER A 257 8.98 8.54 0.16
CA SER A 257 8.26 9.79 -0.07
C SER A 257 6.76 9.55 0.01
N ILE A 258 6.13 10.08 1.06
CA ILE A 258 4.70 9.92 1.34
C ILE A 258 4.09 11.29 1.64
N ASN A 259 2.91 11.55 1.09
CA ASN A 259 2.12 12.75 1.31
C ASN A 259 0.74 12.39 1.85
N GLU A 260 0.53 12.63 3.13
CA GLU A 260 -0.74 12.41 3.80
C GLU A 260 -1.65 13.64 3.65
N ALA A 261 -2.87 13.42 3.16
CA ALA A 261 -3.87 14.47 2.98
C ALA A 261 -4.35 15.08 4.29
N THR A 262 -4.39 14.28 5.36
CA THR A 262 -4.90 14.66 6.68
C THR A 262 -3.77 14.68 7.72
N GLY A 263 -4.03 14.27 8.96
CA GLY A 263 -3.00 14.03 9.97
C GLY A 263 -2.72 12.53 10.08
N VAL A 264 -1.51 12.17 10.48
CA VAL A 264 -1.12 10.76 10.61
C VAL A 264 -0.37 10.51 11.91
N ALA A 265 -0.66 9.37 12.52
CA ALA A 265 0.08 8.84 13.64
C ALA A 265 1.10 7.79 13.15
N LEU A 266 2.37 7.93 13.54
CA LEU A 266 3.44 7.10 13.01
C LEU A 266 3.71 5.90 13.90
N ASN A 267 3.67 4.72 13.29
CA ASN A 267 4.26 3.51 13.85
C ASN A 267 5.77 3.55 13.61
N LEU A 268 6.32 2.79 12.67
CA LEU A 268 7.73 2.87 12.28
C LEU A 268 7.85 3.19 10.78
N ILE A 269 8.61 4.25 10.47
CA ILE A 269 9.08 4.59 9.12
C ILE A 269 10.59 4.38 9.05
N ALA A 270 11.05 3.43 8.25
CA ALA A 270 12.45 3.03 8.18
C ALA A 270 12.96 2.90 6.74
N SER A 271 13.92 3.74 6.35
CA SER A 271 14.50 3.72 5.01
C SER A 271 15.95 3.20 4.96
N GLY A 272 16.54 2.88 6.11
CA GLY A 272 17.96 2.55 6.22
C GLY A 272 18.83 3.74 5.76
N ALA A 273 19.52 3.58 4.64
CA ALA A 273 20.35 4.63 4.03
C ALA A 273 19.60 5.66 3.18
N GLY A 274 18.35 5.39 2.80
CA GLY A 274 17.56 6.27 1.95
C GLY A 274 17.03 7.49 2.69
N ASN A 275 16.66 8.55 1.96
CA ASN A 275 15.99 9.71 2.55
C ASN A 275 14.54 9.38 2.93
N ILE A 276 13.99 10.13 3.87
CA ILE A 276 12.55 10.10 4.19
C ILE A 276 11.99 11.49 3.95
N THR A 277 11.02 11.59 3.05
CA THR A 277 10.20 12.78 2.84
C THR A 277 8.77 12.47 3.25
N LEU A 278 8.30 13.11 4.32
CA LEU A 278 6.95 12.93 4.83
C LEU A 278 6.25 14.29 4.92
N ALA A 279 5.10 14.43 4.27
CA ALA A 279 4.24 15.59 4.38
C ALA A 279 2.88 15.17 4.93
N ALA A 280 2.27 16.01 5.77
CA ALA A 280 0.91 15.83 6.25
C ALA A 280 0.12 17.15 6.19
N GLY A 281 -1.12 17.10 5.70
CA GLY A 281 -2.07 18.23 5.72
C GLY A 281 -2.54 18.61 7.13
N GLY A 282 -2.31 17.76 8.12
CA GLY A 282 -2.66 17.89 9.53
C GLY A 282 -1.46 17.77 10.46
N THR A 283 -1.61 17.06 11.58
CA THR A 283 -0.53 16.76 12.54
C THR A 283 0.23 15.50 12.13
N ILE A 284 1.51 15.42 12.46
CA ILE A 284 2.26 14.16 12.51
C ILE A 284 2.49 13.82 13.98
N THR A 285 2.00 12.68 14.46
CA THR A 285 2.07 12.30 15.88
C THR A 285 2.73 10.94 16.09
N ASP A 286 3.20 10.69 17.30
CA ASP A 286 3.67 9.38 17.72
C ASP A 286 2.47 8.43 17.92
N ASN A 287 2.59 7.19 17.41
CA ASN A 287 1.64 6.09 17.66
C ASN A 287 2.29 4.83 18.28
N ASN A 288 3.61 4.78 18.46
CA ASN A 288 4.25 3.60 19.03
C ASN A 288 4.16 3.57 20.58
N GLY A 289 3.56 4.61 21.16
CA GLY A 289 3.40 4.81 22.59
C GLY A 289 4.74 5.16 23.22
N ASN A 290 4.77 5.53 24.50
CA ASN A 290 6.01 5.92 25.18
C ASN A 290 6.99 4.73 25.45
N VAL A 291 6.98 3.72 24.56
CA VAL A 291 7.78 2.51 24.49
C VAL A 291 9.09 2.85 23.77
N ALA A 292 10.18 2.14 24.05
CA ALA A 292 11.53 2.46 23.57
C ALA A 292 11.76 2.17 22.06
N GLY A 293 10.81 2.47 21.18
CA GLY A 293 10.91 2.33 19.73
C GLY A 293 10.95 3.70 19.05
N ASP A 294 11.66 3.79 17.93
CA ASP A 294 11.64 4.98 17.10
C ASP A 294 10.38 5.01 16.21
N ASN A 295 9.83 6.20 15.99
CA ASN A 295 8.84 6.42 14.93
C ASN A 295 9.51 6.50 13.56
N ILE A 296 10.73 7.05 13.49
CA ILE A 296 11.44 7.28 12.23
C ILE A 296 12.91 6.92 12.37
N THR A 297 13.43 6.11 11.44
CA THR A 297 14.85 5.75 11.38
C THR A 297 15.41 5.93 9.96
N THR A 298 16.49 6.70 9.85
CA THR A 298 17.23 6.88 8.59
C THR A 298 18.64 7.43 8.83
N THR A 299 19.63 6.93 8.10
CA THR A 299 20.95 7.58 8.02
C THR A 299 21.03 8.62 6.89
N GLY A 300 20.01 8.68 6.03
CA GLY A 300 19.80 9.75 5.05
C GLY A 300 19.24 11.02 5.69
N ILE A 301 18.56 11.83 4.88
CA ILE A 301 17.90 13.06 5.32
C ILE A 301 16.46 12.76 5.67
N LEU A 302 16.03 13.13 6.88
CA LEU A 302 14.62 13.27 7.23
C LEU A 302 14.14 14.68 6.84
N THR A 303 13.29 14.76 5.83
CA THR A 303 12.52 15.96 5.49
C THR A 303 11.07 15.73 5.90
N ILE A 304 10.60 16.49 6.89
CA ILE A 304 9.27 16.30 7.47
C ILE A 304 8.49 17.60 7.48
N SER A 305 7.22 17.56 7.06
CA SER A 305 6.38 18.75 7.04
C SER A 305 4.95 18.50 7.47
N ALA A 306 4.37 19.46 8.18
CA ALA A 306 3.00 19.39 8.68
C ALA A 306 2.33 20.78 8.68
N VAL A 307 1.01 20.78 8.86
CA VAL A 307 0.24 22.01 9.10
C VAL A 307 -0.20 22.12 10.56
N GLY A 308 -0.44 21.00 11.25
CA GLY A 308 -0.95 20.96 12.62
C GLY A 308 0.12 20.71 13.70
N GLY A 309 1.39 20.55 13.29
CA GLY A 309 2.53 20.26 14.15
C GLY A 309 3.13 18.87 13.95
N ILE A 310 4.33 18.69 14.46
CA ILE A 310 5.16 17.48 14.34
C ILE A 310 5.53 17.07 15.76
N GLY A 311 4.98 15.97 16.27
CA GLY A 311 5.19 15.53 17.66
C GLY A 311 4.55 16.45 18.71
N SER A 312 3.51 17.22 18.36
CA SER A 312 2.92 18.23 19.27
C SER A 312 2.36 17.67 20.59
N ALA A 313 1.85 16.44 20.57
CA ALA A 313 1.20 15.82 21.73
C ALA A 313 2.18 14.93 22.52
N ASN A 314 2.89 14.07 21.81
CA ASN A 314 4.07 13.36 22.26
C ASN A 314 5.18 13.60 21.22
N ALA A 315 6.41 13.84 21.67
CA ALA A 315 7.53 14.05 20.76
C ALA A 315 7.70 12.82 19.87
N LEU A 316 8.16 13.01 18.62
CA LEU A 316 8.52 11.86 17.80
C LEU A 316 9.87 11.31 18.26
N GLU A 317 9.91 10.03 18.59
CA GLU A 317 11.16 9.29 18.79
C GLU A 317 11.80 9.01 17.43
N THR A 318 13.08 9.33 17.27
CA THR A 318 13.78 9.23 16.01
C THR A 318 15.21 8.75 16.19
N THR A 319 15.73 8.04 15.18
CA THR A 319 17.17 7.83 15.01
C THR A 319 17.54 8.32 13.62
N VAL A 320 17.83 9.63 13.52
CA VAL A 320 18.16 10.32 12.28
C VAL A 320 19.45 11.12 12.37
N SER A 321 20.21 11.12 11.27
CA SER A 321 21.49 11.85 11.17
C SER A 321 21.33 13.28 10.66
N THR A 322 20.32 13.53 9.82
CA THR A 322 20.05 14.85 9.25
C THR A 322 18.56 15.17 9.28
N LEU A 323 18.20 16.38 9.72
CA LEU A 323 16.82 16.84 9.86
C LEU A 323 16.57 18.15 9.13
N ASN A 324 15.48 18.17 8.35
CA ASN A 324 14.81 19.35 7.85
C ASN A 324 13.31 19.28 8.22
N ALA A 325 12.84 20.19 9.07
CA ALA A 325 11.45 20.16 9.56
C ALA A 325 10.71 21.47 9.28
N THR A 326 9.48 21.38 8.79
CA THR A 326 8.63 22.55 8.55
C THR A 326 7.23 22.34 9.12
N ASN A 327 6.76 23.26 9.96
CA ASN A 327 5.37 23.34 10.37
C ASN A 327 4.80 24.72 10.05
N THR A 328 3.68 24.76 9.35
CA THR A 328 3.15 26.02 8.77
C THR A 328 1.92 26.57 9.50
N GLY A 329 1.03 25.70 9.99
CA GLY A 329 -0.14 26.08 10.80
C GLY A 329 0.17 25.96 12.29
N GLY A 330 -0.80 25.59 13.13
CA GLY A 330 -0.58 25.50 14.59
C GLY A 330 0.31 24.32 15.02
N GLY A 331 0.61 24.24 16.32
CA GLY A 331 1.29 23.08 16.93
C GLY A 331 2.82 23.18 17.03
N ALA A 332 3.41 22.38 17.90
CA ALA A 332 4.86 22.36 18.11
C ALA A 332 5.58 21.49 17.06
N ILE A 333 6.89 21.68 16.97
CA ILE A 333 7.81 20.67 16.45
C ILE A 333 8.53 20.12 17.67
N ALA A 334 8.30 18.85 18.01
CA ALA A 334 8.95 18.17 19.12
C ALA A 334 9.51 16.81 18.69
N LEU A 335 10.82 16.64 18.83
CA LEU A 335 11.52 15.39 18.49
C LEU A 335 12.46 14.99 19.64
N THR A 336 12.52 13.69 19.90
CA THR A 336 13.57 13.03 20.68
C THR A 336 14.43 12.22 19.71
N ASN A 337 15.71 12.57 19.53
CA ASN A 337 16.59 11.91 18.58
C ASN A 337 17.73 11.15 19.27
N GLY A 338 17.94 9.90 18.87
CA GLY A 338 18.89 8.94 19.42
C GLY A 338 20.31 9.00 18.85
N ALA A 339 20.56 9.82 17.83
CA ALA A 339 21.82 9.87 17.08
C ALA A 339 22.49 11.25 17.10
N ALA A 340 23.71 11.35 16.55
CA ALA A 340 24.29 12.64 16.23
C ALA A 340 23.45 13.32 15.13
N LEU A 341 23.10 14.59 15.31
CA LEU A 341 22.09 15.27 14.50
C LEU A 341 22.64 16.52 13.82
N THR A 342 22.57 16.54 12.48
CA THR A 342 22.73 17.77 11.69
C THR A 342 21.37 18.35 11.36
N ILE A 343 21.09 19.57 11.80
CA ILE A 343 19.86 20.30 11.49
C ILE A 343 20.12 21.21 10.30
N THR A 344 19.58 20.84 9.13
CA THR A 344 19.68 21.65 7.90
C THR A 344 18.61 22.73 7.80
N GLY A 345 17.61 22.70 8.69
CA GLY A 345 16.61 23.75 8.82
C GLY A 345 15.44 23.30 9.69
N ILE A 346 14.94 24.20 10.53
CA ILE A 346 13.64 24.02 11.19
C ILE A 346 12.88 25.34 11.07
N SER A 347 11.66 25.28 10.54
CA SER A 347 10.75 26.44 10.48
C SER A 347 9.42 26.08 11.09
N ASN A 348 9.05 26.70 12.21
CA ASN A 348 7.74 26.58 12.82
C ASN A 348 7.02 27.94 12.81
N SER A 349 6.22 28.19 11.76
CA SER A 349 5.59 29.50 11.55
C SER A 349 4.20 29.64 12.19
N GLY A 350 3.75 28.64 12.92
CA GLY A 350 2.46 28.61 13.60
C GLY A 350 2.30 29.57 14.77
N ALA A 351 1.06 29.95 15.06
CA ALA A 351 0.74 30.69 16.28
C ALA A 351 1.04 29.82 17.52
N GLY A 352 1.73 30.38 18.53
CA GLY A 352 2.04 29.70 19.80
C GLY A 352 2.94 28.45 19.67
N SER A 353 3.65 28.32 18.56
CA SER A 353 4.23 27.06 18.12
C SER A 353 5.70 26.94 18.52
N ASN A 354 6.01 25.98 19.39
CA ASN A 354 7.33 25.79 19.96
C ASN A 354 8.20 24.86 19.11
N ILE A 355 9.51 24.96 19.27
CA ILE A 355 10.47 23.96 18.78
C ILE A 355 11.16 23.36 20.00
N THR A 356 11.07 22.04 20.15
CA THR A 356 11.75 21.28 21.21
C THR A 356 12.50 20.11 20.58
N ILE A 357 13.82 20.12 20.65
CA ILE A 357 14.65 19.02 20.16
C ILE A 357 15.47 18.50 21.32
N LEU A 358 15.24 17.25 21.69
CA LEU A 358 16.04 16.52 22.66
C LEU A 358 16.90 15.52 21.90
N ASN A 359 18.22 15.69 21.93
CA ASN A 359 19.14 14.85 21.19
C ASN A 359 20.12 14.17 22.16
N THR A 360 20.27 12.85 22.07
CA THR A 360 21.22 12.09 22.89
C THR A 360 22.64 12.05 22.33
N GLY A 361 22.85 12.60 21.13
CA GLY A 361 24.18 12.80 20.53
C GLY A 361 24.58 14.28 20.43
N ALA A 362 25.63 14.55 19.66
CA ALA A 362 26.02 15.89 19.25
C ALA A 362 24.95 16.52 18.33
N VAL A 363 24.81 17.85 18.39
CA VAL A 363 23.92 18.61 17.49
C VAL A 363 24.70 19.70 16.78
N ILE A 364 24.52 19.79 15.45
CA ILE A 364 25.06 20.87 14.62
C ILE A 364 23.92 21.48 13.82
N THR A 365 23.70 22.79 13.92
CA THR A 365 22.81 23.49 12.99
C THR A 365 23.61 24.03 11.80
N THR A 366 23.18 23.74 10.57
CA THR A 366 23.76 24.30 9.34
C THR A 366 22.78 25.24 8.64
N GLY A 367 21.47 24.99 8.80
CA GLY A 367 20.42 25.94 8.45
C GLY A 367 19.81 26.64 9.66
N ALA A 368 18.91 27.57 9.38
CA ALA A 368 18.26 28.36 10.41
C ALA A 368 17.25 27.52 11.21
N VAL A 369 17.15 27.79 12.51
CA VAL A 369 16.07 27.28 13.37
C VAL A 369 15.18 28.47 13.74
N THR A 370 13.96 28.50 13.24
CA THR A 370 13.07 29.65 13.37
C THR A 370 11.69 29.27 13.90
N THR A 371 11.19 30.05 14.86
CA THR A 371 9.77 30.07 15.22
C THR A 371 9.25 31.50 15.31
N THR A 372 8.07 31.74 14.77
CA THR A 372 7.40 33.05 14.82
C THR A 372 6.49 33.20 16.03
N GLY A 373 6.04 32.09 16.63
CA GLY A 373 4.99 32.10 17.66
C GLY A 373 5.40 31.63 19.06
N GLY A 374 6.52 30.92 19.20
CA GLY A 374 6.88 30.23 20.44
C GLY A 374 8.36 30.32 20.82
N PHE A 375 8.80 29.40 21.67
CA PHE A 375 10.19 29.27 22.08
C PHE A 375 10.96 28.24 21.26
N VAL A 376 12.30 28.29 21.38
CA VAL A 376 13.19 27.23 20.88
C VAL A 376 13.91 26.60 22.08
N SER A 377 13.87 25.28 22.19
CA SER A 377 14.65 24.49 23.14
C SER A 377 15.42 23.41 22.39
N LEU A 378 16.74 23.50 22.40
CA LEU A 378 17.65 22.50 21.84
C LEU A 378 18.51 21.95 22.97
N THR A 379 18.42 20.65 23.19
CA THR A 379 19.28 19.90 24.10
C THR A 379 20.09 18.90 23.29
N ALA A 380 21.41 18.94 23.41
CA ALA A 380 22.33 17.93 22.90
C ALA A 380 22.96 17.18 24.08
N ASN A 381 23.45 15.96 23.88
CA ASN A 381 24.32 15.32 24.90
C ASN A 381 25.72 15.91 24.93
N SER A 382 26.11 16.59 23.84
CA SER A 382 27.34 17.35 23.59
C SER A 382 28.17 16.82 22.41
N PRO A 383 28.86 17.70 21.67
CA PRO A 383 28.72 19.16 21.71
C PRO A 383 27.39 19.67 21.09
N LEU A 384 27.05 20.94 21.34
CA LEU A 384 26.01 21.69 20.63
C LEU A 384 26.64 22.85 19.85
N THR A 385 26.60 22.79 18.53
CA THR A 385 27.09 23.86 17.64
C THR A 385 25.95 24.54 16.89
N ILE A 386 25.79 25.84 17.11
CA ILE A 386 24.89 26.68 16.32
C ILE A 386 25.67 27.28 15.16
N GLY A 387 25.33 26.89 13.93
CA GLY A 387 25.96 27.40 12.71
C GLY A 387 25.56 28.84 12.37
N VAL A 388 26.16 29.35 11.30
CA VAL A 388 26.06 30.77 10.89
C VAL A 388 24.65 31.25 10.58
N ALA A 389 23.73 30.35 10.22
CA ALA A 389 22.34 30.66 9.96
C ALA A 389 21.56 31.05 11.24
N GLY A 390 22.04 30.60 12.41
CA GLY A 390 21.54 31.04 13.71
C GLY A 390 20.18 30.46 14.13
N ILE A 391 19.67 31.02 15.22
CA ILE A 391 18.37 30.69 15.82
C ILE A 391 17.57 31.99 16.01
N SER A 392 16.32 31.99 15.59
CA SER A 392 15.39 33.09 15.82
C SER A 392 14.08 32.58 16.42
N ALA A 393 13.69 33.11 17.57
CA ALA A 393 12.42 32.81 18.21
C ALA A 393 11.68 34.10 18.56
N SER A 394 10.36 34.07 18.66
CA SER A 394 9.64 35.18 19.31
C SER A 394 9.67 35.06 20.83
N GLY A 395 9.60 33.84 21.35
CA GLY A 395 9.71 33.51 22.77
C GLY A 395 11.16 33.29 23.24
N ALA A 396 11.30 32.51 24.32
CA ALA A 396 12.59 32.17 24.91
C ALA A 396 13.43 31.29 23.98
N ILE A 397 14.75 31.28 24.20
CA ILE A 397 15.67 30.33 23.57
C ILE A 397 16.45 29.63 24.68
N THR A 398 16.41 28.31 24.72
CA THR A 398 17.15 27.49 25.68
C THR A 398 18.05 26.52 24.94
N LEU A 399 19.37 26.69 25.07
CA LEU A 399 20.38 25.83 24.48
C LEU A 399 21.12 25.12 25.61
N VAL A 400 21.10 23.80 25.60
CA VAL A 400 21.68 22.95 26.64
C VAL A 400 22.56 21.89 25.98
N THR A 401 23.74 21.75 26.54
CA THR A 401 24.67 20.63 26.28
C THR A 401 24.54 19.62 27.42
N GLY A 402 24.84 18.36 27.17
CA GLY A 402 24.87 17.33 28.20
C GLY A 402 26.25 17.27 28.83
N ASP A 403 26.41 16.36 29.77
CA ASP A 403 27.71 15.99 30.32
C ASP A 403 28.20 14.78 29.51
N SER A 404 29.32 14.95 28.80
CA SER A 404 29.97 13.89 28.03
C SER A 404 31.47 13.86 28.31
N ALA A 405 32.02 12.65 28.44
CA ALA A 405 33.43 12.43 28.79
C ALA A 405 34.47 12.93 27.75
N ALA A 406 34.06 13.61 26.68
CA ALA A 406 34.94 14.05 25.59
C ALA A 406 34.85 15.55 25.30
N GLU A 407 33.64 16.12 25.22
CA GLU A 407 33.38 17.51 24.86
C GLU A 407 32.03 17.95 25.48
N ASP A 408 31.98 19.10 26.15
CA ASP A 408 30.74 19.72 26.67
C ASP A 408 30.43 21.07 25.99
N ASP A 409 31.00 21.26 24.80
CA ASP A 409 31.07 22.56 24.16
C ASP A 409 29.70 23.03 23.65
N LEU A 410 29.35 24.26 24.04
CA LEU A 410 28.32 25.07 23.38
C LEU A 410 28.98 26.12 22.48
N THR A 411 28.99 25.87 21.18
CA THR A 411 29.58 26.79 20.18
C THR A 411 28.51 27.59 19.46
N ILE A 412 28.63 28.93 19.45
CA ILE A 412 27.70 29.84 18.77
C ILE A 412 28.41 30.60 17.63
N ASN A 413 28.20 30.17 16.39
CA ASN A 413 28.77 30.80 15.19
C ASN A 413 27.79 31.75 14.47
N GLY A 414 26.49 31.62 14.74
CA GLY A 414 25.43 32.45 14.17
C GLY A 414 24.68 33.28 15.20
N LEU A 415 23.79 34.16 14.73
CA LEU A 415 22.95 34.98 15.61
C LEU A 415 21.95 34.10 16.38
N VAL A 416 21.88 34.27 17.69
CA VAL A 416 20.82 33.70 18.53
C VAL A 416 19.96 34.87 19.05
N GLN A 417 18.70 34.94 18.61
CA GLN A 417 17.84 36.10 18.84
C GLN A 417 16.44 35.73 19.29
N SER A 418 16.01 36.32 20.41
CA SER A 418 14.59 36.45 20.74
C SER A 418 14.06 37.80 20.25
N THR A 419 13.06 37.76 19.36
CA THR A 419 12.51 38.95 18.69
C THR A 419 11.46 39.70 19.51
N SER A 420 10.82 39.03 20.48
CA SER A 420 9.84 39.66 21.39
C SER A 420 10.33 39.75 22.84
N GLY A 421 11.65 39.66 23.07
CA GLY A 421 12.27 39.88 24.38
C GLY A 421 12.18 38.70 25.36
N GLY A 422 12.03 37.47 24.86
CA GLY A 422 12.15 36.26 25.65
C GLY A 422 13.59 36.04 26.16
N LEU A 423 13.72 35.33 27.28
CA LEU A 423 15.02 34.99 27.88
C LEU A 423 15.80 34.05 26.96
N ILE A 424 17.10 34.33 26.78
CA ILE A 424 18.04 33.41 26.14
C ILE A 424 18.88 32.77 27.23
N THR A 425 18.79 31.46 27.36
CA THR A 425 19.52 30.63 28.32
C THR A 425 20.48 29.73 27.56
N LEU A 426 21.77 29.83 27.91
CA LEU A 426 22.86 29.04 27.33
C LEU A 426 23.50 28.25 28.45
N THR A 427 23.51 26.93 28.35
CA THR A 427 24.11 26.03 29.35
C THR A 427 25.13 25.14 28.67
N ALA A 428 26.41 25.44 28.92
CA ALA A 428 27.51 24.50 28.80
C ALA A 428 27.56 23.73 30.13
N ASN A 429 27.33 22.42 30.13
CA ASN A 429 27.61 21.61 31.33
C ASN A 429 29.13 21.39 31.43
N ASP A 430 29.61 21.05 32.63
CA ASP A 430 31.03 20.81 32.90
C ASP A 430 31.19 19.35 33.39
N ASP A 431 32.22 18.64 32.92
CA ASP A 431 32.79 17.41 33.53
C ASP A 431 33.00 17.50 35.07
#